data_AF-A0AA87AM53-F1
#
_entry.id   AF-A0AA87AM53-F1
#
_cell.length_a   1.000
_cell.length_b   1.000
_cell.length_c   1.000
_cell.angle_alpha   90.00
_cell.angle_beta   90.00
_cell.angle_gamma   90.00
#
_symmetry.space_group_name_H-M   'P 1'
#
loop_
_entity.id
_entity.type
_entity.pdbx_description
1 polymer ?
#
loop_
_entity_poly.entity_id
_entity_poly.type
_entity_poly.pdbx_seq_one_letter_code
_entity_poly.pdbx_strand_id
1 'polypeptide(L)'
;MANYFDATHIDGKKLTPEEIGDAIRHKKFGIDVREAMAQGLEYCMRQAQKVDVLETEVKNLDERVTKLEALPSEVADIKQDIVDINIEITKLKTAVFGDGATAVHTISSSEDNHSQIAEEVKLD
;
A
#
# COMPACT_ATOMS: atom_id res chain seq x y z
N MET A 1 -14.29 -10.94 -15.38
CA MET A 1 -14.11 -11.69 -16.64
C MET A 1 -15.21 -11.29 -17.59
N ALA A 2 -14.89 -10.53 -18.62
CA ALA A 2 -15.78 -10.41 -19.75
C ALA A 2 -15.73 -11.75 -20.53
N ASN A 3 -16.88 -12.31 -20.88
CA ASN A 3 -16.93 -13.47 -21.77
C ASN A 3 -16.73 -12.97 -23.21
N TYR A 4 -15.48 -12.86 -23.63
CA TYR A 4 -15.11 -12.43 -24.99
C TYR A 4 -15.56 -13.43 -26.07
N PHE A 5 -15.79 -14.69 -25.68
CA PHE A 5 -16.27 -15.75 -26.55
C PHE A 5 -17.30 -16.60 -25.77
N ASP A 6 -18.41 -16.94 -26.43
CA ASP A 6 -19.31 -17.97 -25.91
C ASP A 6 -18.67 -19.35 -26.12
N ALA A 7 -17.87 -19.77 -25.14
CA ALA A 7 -17.23 -21.07 -25.10
C ALA A 7 -18.16 -22.16 -24.53
N THR A 8 -19.46 -21.90 -24.45
CA THR A 8 -20.42 -22.82 -23.87
C THR A 8 -20.93 -23.77 -24.94
N HIS A 9 -20.76 -25.07 -24.73
CA HIS A 9 -21.34 -26.10 -25.55
C HIS A 9 -22.88 -26.10 -25.40
N ILE A 10 -23.61 -26.74 -26.32
CA ILE A 10 -25.09 -26.75 -26.33
C ILE A 10 -25.70 -27.37 -25.05
N ASP A 11 -24.90 -28.12 -24.28
CA ASP A 11 -25.25 -28.73 -23.00
C ASP A 11 -24.85 -27.88 -21.78
N GLY A 12 -24.34 -26.65 -21.98
CA GLY A 12 -23.96 -25.74 -20.91
C GLY A 12 -22.50 -25.88 -20.42
N LYS A 13 -21.72 -26.81 -20.96
CA LYS A 13 -20.31 -26.99 -20.54
C LYS A 13 -19.40 -25.93 -21.16
N LYS A 14 -18.53 -25.32 -20.34
CA LYS A 14 -17.44 -24.48 -20.86
C LYS A 14 -16.37 -25.37 -21.48
N LEU A 15 -16.04 -25.11 -22.74
CA LEU A 15 -14.98 -25.77 -23.47
C LEU A 15 -13.67 -24.97 -23.38
N THR A 16 -12.54 -25.67 -23.36
CA THR A 16 -11.22 -25.03 -23.46
C THR A 16 -10.92 -24.58 -24.90
N PRO A 17 -9.99 -23.63 -25.11
CA PRO A 17 -9.56 -23.25 -26.46
C PRO A 17 -9.11 -24.44 -27.31
N GLU A 18 -8.40 -25.39 -26.70
CA GLU A 18 -7.90 -26.60 -27.35
C GLU A 18 -9.06 -27.52 -27.77
N GLU A 19 -10.10 -27.68 -26.94
CA GLU A 19 -11.29 -28.48 -27.26
C GLU A 19 -12.08 -27.88 -28.44
N ILE A 20 -12.15 -26.55 -28.53
CA ILE A 20 -12.79 -25.87 -29.66
C ILE A 20 -11.92 -25.99 -30.92
N GLY A 21 -10.59 -25.85 -30.79
CA GLY A 21 -9.63 -26.07 -31.87
C GLY A 21 -9.70 -27.50 -32.44
N ASP A 22 -9.76 -28.51 -31.57
CA ASP A 22 -9.99 -29.91 -31.93
C ASP A 22 -11.30 -30.06 -32.72
N ALA A 23 -12.39 -29.44 -32.28
CA ALA A 23 -13.67 -29.51 -32.98
C ALA A 23 -13.63 -28.86 -34.38
N ILE A 24 -12.89 -27.75 -34.55
CA ILE A 24 -12.66 -27.10 -35.85
C ILE A 24 -11.90 -28.03 -36.80
N ARG A 25 -10.87 -28.72 -36.29
CA ARG A 25 -10.06 -29.69 -37.06
C ARG A 25 -10.86 -30.88 -37.60
N HIS A 26 -12.07 -31.13 -37.10
CA HIS A 26 -12.95 -32.21 -37.59
C HIS A 26 -14.07 -31.73 -38.56
N LYS A 27 -14.12 -30.45 -38.93
CA LYS A 27 -15.14 -29.91 -39.88
C LYS A 27 -14.84 -30.28 -41.33
N LYS A 28 -15.80 -30.12 -42.26
CA LYS A 28 -15.63 -30.49 -43.69
C LYS A 28 -14.80 -29.49 -44.53
N PHE A 29 -14.01 -28.63 -43.90
CA PHE A 29 -13.11 -27.71 -44.59
C PHE A 29 -11.78 -28.38 -44.97
N GLY A 30 -11.01 -27.76 -45.86
CA GLY A 30 -9.65 -28.20 -46.17
C GLY A 30 -8.75 -28.21 -44.94
N ILE A 31 -7.79 -29.14 -44.88
CA ILE A 31 -6.92 -29.37 -43.70
C ILE A 31 -6.24 -28.07 -43.25
N ASP A 32 -5.60 -27.35 -44.17
CA ASP A 32 -4.86 -26.11 -43.87
C ASP A 32 -5.76 -25.01 -43.31
N VAL A 33 -6.98 -24.90 -43.84
CA VAL A 33 -7.97 -23.90 -43.37
C VAL A 33 -8.39 -24.21 -41.94
N ARG A 34 -8.60 -25.48 -41.60
CA ARG A 34 -8.98 -25.88 -40.24
C ARG A 34 -7.86 -25.66 -39.23
N GLU A 35 -6.63 -25.98 -39.61
CA GLU A 35 -5.45 -25.78 -38.76
C GLU A 35 -5.24 -24.29 -38.44
N ALA A 36 -5.27 -23.44 -39.47
CA ALA A 36 -5.15 -21.99 -39.30
C ALA A 36 -6.25 -21.40 -38.41
N MET A 37 -7.50 -21.89 -38.57
CA MET A 37 -8.62 -21.46 -37.73
C MET A 37 -8.47 -21.92 -36.27
N ALA A 38 -8.04 -23.16 -36.04
CA ALA A 38 -7.83 -23.68 -34.68
C ALA A 38 -6.72 -22.90 -33.95
N GLN A 39 -5.57 -22.74 -34.58
CA GLN A 39 -4.43 -22.00 -34.01
C GLN A 39 -4.77 -20.52 -33.78
N GLY A 40 -5.49 -19.90 -34.72
CA GLY A 40 -5.94 -18.51 -34.59
C GLY A 40 -6.88 -18.31 -33.40
N LEU A 41 -7.83 -19.23 -33.18
CA LEU A 41 -8.73 -19.18 -32.04
C LEU A 41 -7.97 -19.37 -30.72
N GLU A 42 -7.11 -20.39 -30.63
CA GLU A 42 -6.29 -20.64 -29.44
C GLU A 42 -5.46 -19.41 -29.07
N TYR A 43 -4.86 -18.75 -30.07
CA TYR A 43 -4.12 -17.50 -29.86
C TYR A 43 -5.02 -16.40 -29.30
N CYS A 44 -6.17 -16.13 -29.92
CA CYS A 44 -7.10 -15.09 -29.48
C CYS A 44 -7.57 -15.32 -28.04
N MET A 45 -7.91 -16.56 -27.67
CA MET A 45 -8.36 -16.89 -26.33
C MET A 45 -7.24 -16.72 -25.28
N ARG A 46 -6.00 -17.12 -25.59
CA ARG A 46 -4.85 -16.87 -24.70
C ARG A 46 -4.60 -15.37 -24.51
N GLN A 47 -4.76 -14.57 -25.56
CA GLN A 47 -4.59 -13.11 -25.44
C GLN A 47 -5.70 -12.49 -24.61
N ALA A 48 -6.96 -12.92 -24.77
CA ALA A 48 -8.06 -12.45 -23.93
C ALA A 48 -7.81 -12.73 -22.44
N GLN A 49 -7.32 -13.92 -22.09
CA GLN A 49 -6.96 -14.27 -20.72
C GLN A 49 -5.85 -13.36 -20.16
N LYS A 50 -4.83 -13.03 -20.96
CA LYS A 50 -3.77 -12.10 -20.55
C LYS A 50 -4.30 -10.70 -20.32
N VAL A 51 -5.23 -10.24 -21.15
CA VAL A 51 -5.89 -8.93 -20.97
C VAL A 51 -6.68 -8.90 -19.65
N ASP A 52 -7.45 -9.94 -19.33
CA ASP A 52 -8.17 -10.02 -18.05
C ASP A 52 -7.22 -9.92 -16.83
N VAL A 53 -6.06 -10.59 -16.90
CA VAL A 53 -5.03 -10.50 -15.85
C VAL A 53 -4.48 -9.08 -15.74
N LEU A 54 -4.09 -8.49 -16.87
CA LEU A 54 -3.56 -7.12 -16.90
C LEU A 54 -4.57 -6.09 -16.42
N GLU A 55 -5.85 -6.22 -16.75
CA GLU A 55 -6.92 -5.34 -16.25
C GLU A 55 -7.02 -5.42 -14.71
N THR A 56 -6.89 -6.62 -14.16
CA THR A 56 -6.89 -6.84 -12.70
C THR A 56 -5.66 -6.21 -12.04
N GLU A 57 -4.48 -6.40 -12.63
CA GLU A 57 -3.23 -5.81 -12.15
C GLU A 57 -3.26 -4.28 -12.21
N VAL A 58 -3.74 -3.71 -13.31
CA VAL A 58 -3.89 -2.25 -13.48
C VAL A 58 -4.83 -1.69 -12.42
N LYS A 59 -5.98 -2.34 -12.17
CA LYS A 59 -6.91 -1.90 -11.13
C LYS A 59 -6.26 -1.94 -9.73
N ASN A 60 -5.50 -2.98 -9.42
CA ASN A 60 -4.79 -3.06 -8.15
C ASN A 60 -3.72 -1.97 -8.00
N LEU A 61 -2.99 -1.68 -9.08
CA LEU A 61 -2.01 -0.59 -9.11
C LEU A 61 -2.68 0.77 -8.91
N ASP A 62 -3.81 1.03 -9.55
CA ASP A 62 -4.57 2.27 -9.42
C ASP A 62 -5.02 2.50 -7.96
N GLU A 63 -5.53 1.45 -7.29
CA GLU A 63 -5.89 1.51 -5.86
C GLU A 63 -4.68 1.82 -4.97
N ARG A 64 -3.50 1.27 -5.29
CA ARG A 64 -2.26 1.53 -4.55
C ARG A 64 -1.74 2.94 -4.78
N VAL A 65 -1.80 3.44 -6.01
CA VAL A 65 -1.40 4.81 -6.37
C VAL A 65 -2.28 5.81 -5.64
N THR A 66 -3.60 5.62 -5.65
CA THR A 66 -4.54 6.48 -4.94
C THR A 66 -4.21 6.60 -3.44
N LYS A 67 -3.84 5.49 -2.79
CA LYS A 67 -3.41 5.50 -1.38
C LYS A 67 -2.10 6.25 -1.17
N LEU A 68 -1.14 6.12 -2.09
CA LEU A 68 0.13 6.84 -2.02
C LEU A 68 -0.04 8.35 -2.24
N GLU A 69 -0.97 8.74 -3.12
CA GLU A 69 -1.29 10.15 -3.39
C GLU A 69 -1.97 10.86 -2.20
N ALA A 70 -2.59 10.10 -1.28
CA ALA A 70 -3.13 10.66 -0.04
C ALA A 70 -2.04 10.99 1.01
N LEU A 71 -0.92 10.26 1.02
CA LEU A 71 0.14 10.40 2.04
C LEU A 71 0.70 11.81 2.20
N PRO A 72 0.94 12.61 1.15
CA PRO A 72 1.42 13.98 1.31
C PRO A 72 0.50 14.86 2.18
N SER A 73 -0.82 14.66 2.10
CA SER A 73 -1.78 15.40 2.93
C SER A 73 -1.73 14.93 4.39
N GLU A 74 -1.74 13.61 4.63
CA GLU A 74 -1.60 13.03 5.97
C GLU A 74 -0.29 13.45 6.65
N VAL A 75 0.81 13.49 5.89
CA VAL A 75 2.11 13.97 6.37
C VAL A 75 2.09 15.46 6.66
N ALA A 76 1.33 16.26 5.91
CA ALA A 76 1.19 17.70 6.18
C ALA A 76 0.43 17.94 7.49
N ASP A 77 -0.65 17.19 7.73
CA ASP A 77 -1.45 17.27 8.96
C ASP A 77 -0.59 16.89 10.17
N ILE A 78 0.14 15.76 10.12
CA ILE A 78 1.06 15.34 11.18
C ILE A 78 2.14 16.40 11.46
N LYS A 79 2.67 17.05 10.41
CA LYS A 79 3.65 18.13 10.59
C LYS A 79 3.04 19.31 11.34
N GLN A 80 1.79 19.66 11.04
CA GLN A 80 1.09 20.74 11.73
C GLN A 80 0.84 20.39 13.20
N ASP A 81 0.36 19.17 13.49
CA ASP A 81 0.17 18.69 14.86
C ASP A 81 1.46 18.76 15.68
N ILE A 82 2.60 18.38 15.09
CA ILE A 82 3.91 18.48 15.75
C ILE A 82 4.27 19.94 16.06
N VAL A 83 3.98 20.88 15.16
CA VAL A 83 4.23 22.31 15.41
C VAL A 83 3.37 22.79 16.58
N ASP A 84 2.09 22.45 16.59
CA ASP A 84 1.15 22.87 17.62
C ASP A 84 1.51 22.30 19.00
N ILE A 85 1.87 21.00 19.05
CA ILE A 85 2.38 20.36 20.27
C ILE A 85 3.66 21.05 20.78
N ASN A 86 4.60 21.40 19.90
CA ASN A 86 5.83 22.09 20.30
C ASN A 86 5.54 23.49 20.87
N ILE A 87 4.54 24.19 20.34
CA ILE A 87 4.08 25.48 20.88
C ILE A 87 3.49 25.28 22.28
N GLU A 88 2.66 24.26 22.48
CA GLU A 88 2.07 23.96 23.78
C GLU A 88 3.11 23.54 24.83
N ILE A 89 4.08 22.68 24.46
CA ILE A 89 5.21 22.31 25.31
C ILE A 89 5.99 23.56 25.74
N THR A 90 6.23 24.49 24.82
CA THR A 90 6.93 25.74 25.12
C THR A 90 6.16 26.57 26.14
N LYS A 91 4.84 26.74 25.94
CA LYS A 91 3.97 27.46 26.89
C LYS A 91 3.98 26.80 28.27
N LEU A 92 3.89 25.47 28.33
CA LEU A 92 3.89 24.72 29.59
C LEU A 92 5.24 24.88 30.31
N LYS A 93 6.36 24.78 29.57
CA LYS A 93 7.70 24.99 30.13
C LYS A 93 7.84 26.37 30.76
N THR A 94 7.39 27.42 30.06
CA THR A 94 7.41 28.78 30.60
C THR A 94 6.49 28.92 31.82
N ALA A 95 5.30 28.30 31.81
CA ALA A 95 4.36 28.37 32.93
C ALA A 95 4.87 27.65 34.20
N VAL A 96 5.55 26.51 34.04
CA VAL A 96 6.06 25.71 35.17
C VAL A 96 7.31 26.32 35.78
N PHE A 97 8.25 26.77 34.96
CA PHE A 97 9.57 27.17 35.44
C PHE A 97 9.82 28.69 35.40
N GLY A 98 8.93 29.48 34.80
CA GLY A 98 9.11 30.91 34.58
C GLY A 98 10.08 31.25 33.44
N ASP A 99 10.09 32.51 33.03
CA ASP A 99 11.00 33.03 32.01
C ASP A 99 12.39 33.19 32.65
N GLY A 100 13.29 32.21 32.43
CA GLY A 100 14.65 32.22 32.99
C GLY A 100 15.16 30.89 33.57
N ALA A 101 14.34 29.83 33.55
CA ALA A 101 14.77 28.54 34.06
C ALA A 101 15.82 27.85 33.19
N THR A 102 17.02 27.70 33.73
CA THR A 102 18.11 26.90 33.18
C THR A 102 17.95 25.43 33.54
N ALA A 103 18.34 24.53 32.63
CA ALA A 103 18.37 23.11 32.92
C ALA A 103 19.30 22.84 34.12
N VAL A 104 18.77 22.26 35.19
CA VAL A 104 19.60 21.72 36.27
C VAL A 104 20.31 20.51 35.70
N HIS A 105 21.60 20.65 35.35
CA HIS A 105 22.46 19.51 35.11
C HIS A 105 22.53 18.73 36.42
N THR A 106 21.77 17.64 36.51
CA THR A 106 21.93 16.66 37.59
C THR A 106 23.36 16.16 37.51
N ILE A 107 24.20 16.62 38.43
CA ILE A 107 25.52 16.06 38.66
C ILE A 107 25.26 14.63 39.16
N SER A 108 25.45 13.66 38.27
CA SER A 108 25.41 12.24 38.63
C SER A 108 26.55 11.98 39.61
N SER A 109 26.17 11.64 40.84
CA SER A 109 27.05 11.32 41.95
C SER A 109 27.83 10.03 41.71
N SER A 110 29.16 10.17 41.61
CA SER A 110 30.21 9.28 42.13
C SER A 110 31.52 9.83 41.53
N GLU A 111 32.49 10.38 42.26
CA GLU A 111 33.13 9.93 43.50
C GLU A 111 33.75 11.14 44.26
N ASP A 112 34.01 10.92 45.56
CA ASP A 112 34.87 11.70 46.48
C ASP A 112 34.27 12.84 47.33
N ASN A 113 33.63 12.38 48.42
CA ASN A 113 33.85 12.80 49.81
C ASN A 113 34.37 14.23 50.09
N HIS A 114 33.51 15.10 50.63
CA HIS A 114 33.61 15.55 52.04
C HIS A 114 32.45 16.51 52.37
N SER A 115 31.61 16.08 53.32
CA SER A 115 30.88 16.91 54.30
C SER A 115 30.32 18.25 53.82
N GLN A 116 29.00 18.31 53.59
CA GLN A 116 28.16 19.29 54.29
C GLN A 116 26.68 18.92 54.17
N ILE A 117 26.10 18.72 55.34
CA ILE A 117 24.69 18.47 55.62
C ILE A 117 23.88 19.64 55.07
N ALA A 118 22.75 19.35 54.40
CA ALA A 118 21.85 20.39 53.91
C ALA A 118 21.30 21.22 55.07
N GLU A 119 21.48 22.54 55.00
CA GLU A 119 20.88 23.49 55.95
C GLU A 119 19.41 23.73 55.58
N GLU A 120 18.54 23.54 56.55
CA GLU A 120 17.09 23.72 56.46
C GLU A 120 16.75 25.21 56.27
N VAL A 121 16.05 25.56 55.20
CA VAL A 121 15.63 26.95 54.93
C VAL A 121 14.44 27.30 55.83
N LYS A 122 14.63 28.20 56.79
CA LYS A 122 13.54 28.81 57.56
C LYS A 122 12.85 29.88 56.72
N LEU A 123 11.52 29.77 56.63
CA LEU A 123 10.64 30.79 56.09
C LEU A 123 10.11 31.61 57.28
N ASP A 124 10.31 32.93 57.25
CA ASP A 124 9.63 33.89 58.13
C ASP A 124 8.18 34.13 57.65
#